data_AF-A0AAE0ZKZ0-F1
#
_entry.id   AF-A0AAE0ZKZ0-F1
#
_cell.length_a   1.000
_cell.length_b   1.000
_cell.length_c   1.000
_cell.angle_alpha   90.00
_cell.angle_beta   90.00
_cell.angle_gamma   90.00
#
_symmetry.space_group_name_H-M   'P 1'
#
loop_
_entity.id
_entity.type
_entity.pdbx_description
1 polymer ?
#
loop_
_entity_poly.entity_id
_entity_poly.type
_entity_poly.pdbx_seq_one_letter_code
_entity_poly.pdbx_strand_id
1 'polypeptide(L)'
;MLRRQARLRREYIYRKTIEERERAIQEKKQKLADAIEENRQIPTDLKKDAVSLQKSFKWEDEGADGLTTSVDDEYRWAGVEDPKIMITTARDPSSKLKQFAK
;
A
#
# COMPACT_ATOMS: atom_id res chain seq x y z
N MET A 1 16.89 4.66 20.85
CA MET A 1 16.73 3.98 19.55
C MET A 1 15.44 3.16 19.46
N LEU A 2 15.15 2.25 20.42
CA LEU A 2 13.94 1.38 20.41
C LEU A 2 12.60 2.13 20.31
N ARG A 3 12.45 3.26 21.02
CA ARG A 3 11.23 4.09 20.98
C ARG A 3 10.95 4.65 19.58
N ARG A 4 12.00 5.01 18.82
CA ARG A 4 11.88 5.55 17.46
C ARG A 4 11.37 4.48 16.50
N GLN A 5 11.93 3.26 16.55
CA GLN A 5 11.46 2.14 15.72
C GLN A 5 10.02 1.75 16.05
N ALA A 6 9.66 1.68 17.33
CA ALA A 6 8.28 1.39 17.75
C ALA A 6 7.28 2.48 17.33
N ARG A 7 7.72 3.75 17.23
CA ARG A 7 6.92 4.84 16.68
C ARG A 7 6.73 4.68 15.17
N LEU A 8 7.83 4.55 14.42
CA LEU A 8 7.81 4.39 12.96
C LEU A 8 6.94 3.21 12.51
N ARG A 9 7.01 2.08 13.22
CA ARG A 9 6.17 0.91 12.93
C ARG A 9 4.68 1.19 13.13
N ARG A 10 4.32 1.95 14.17
CA ARG A 10 2.93 2.35 14.43
C ARG A 10 2.41 3.31 13.38
N GLU A 11 3.22 4.30 13.01
CA GLU A 11 2.92 5.26 11.93
C GLU A 11 2.72 4.53 10.60
N TYR A 12 3.58 3.56 10.27
CA TYR A 12 3.44 2.73 9.06
C TYR A 12 2.12 1.96 9.04
N ILE A 13 1.78 1.26 10.12
CA ILE A 13 0.52 0.49 10.22
C ILE A 13 -0.68 1.44 10.06
N TYR A 14 -0.65 2.59 10.73
CA TYR A 14 -1.73 3.56 10.64
C TYR A 14 -1.92 4.07 9.20
N ARG A 15 -0.83 4.46 8.53
CA ARG A 15 -0.88 4.89 7.13
C ARG A 15 -1.42 3.79 6.21
N LYS A 16 -1.01 2.53 6.42
CA LYS A 16 -1.53 1.38 5.66
C LYS A 16 -3.03 1.19 5.83
N THR A 17 -3.57 1.40 7.04
CA THR A 17 -5.03 1.34 7.26
C THR A 17 -5.80 2.48 6.61
N ILE A 18 -5.20 3.66 6.46
CA ILE A 18 -5.80 4.78 5.72
C ILE A 18 -5.81 4.46 4.23
N GLU A 19 -4.67 4.01 3.70
CA GLU A 19 -4.52 3.64 2.30
C GLU A 19 -5.51 2.55 1.89
N GLU A 20 -5.74 1.53 2.71
CA GLU A 20 -6.73 0.48 2.43
C GLU A 20 -8.16 1.04 2.31
N ARG A 21 -8.52 1.99 3.17
CA ARG A 21 -9.82 2.69 3.09
C ARG A 21 -9.92 3.56 1.85
N GLU A 22 -8.85 4.29 1.52
CA GLU A 22 -8.77 5.13 0.33
C GLU A 22 -8.82 4.29 -0.95
N ARG A 23 -8.16 3.14 -0.99
CA ARG A 23 -8.21 2.19 -2.09
C ARG A 23 -9.63 1.70 -2.35
N ALA A 24 -10.37 1.34 -1.30
CA ALA A 24 -11.77 0.95 -1.43
C ALA A 24 -12.66 2.08 -1.96
N ILE A 25 -12.37 3.34 -1.59
CA ILE A 25 -13.05 4.51 -2.15
C ILE A 25 -12.67 4.70 -3.62
N GLN A 26 -11.39 4.56 -3.96
CA GLN A 26 -10.90 4.71 -5.33
C GLN A 26 -11.49 3.67 -6.28
N GLU A 27 -11.61 2.41 -5.85
CA GLU A 27 -12.27 1.37 -6.63
C GLU A 27 -13.74 1.72 -6.93
N LYS A 28 -14.46 2.34 -5.99
CA LYS A 28 -15.83 2.81 -6.22
C LYS A 28 -15.86 3.98 -7.21
N LYS A 29 -14.88 4.88 -7.14
CA LYS A 29 -14.75 6.01 -8.07
C LYS A 29 -14.42 5.56 -9.48
N GLN A 30 -13.49 4.62 -9.64
CA GLN A 30 -13.16 4.00 -10.92
C GLN A 30 -14.38 3.36 -11.55
N LYS A 31 -15.12 2.52 -10.81
CA LYS A 31 -16.38 1.93 -11.31
C LYS A 31 -17.42 2.96 -11.74
N LEU A 32 -17.48 4.11 -11.05
CA LEU A 32 -18.37 5.21 -11.43
C LEU A 32 -17.88 5.91 -12.71
N ALA A 33 -16.57 6.14 -12.84
CA ALA A 33 -15.96 6.72 -14.03
C ALA A 33 -16.17 5.82 -15.25
N ASP A 34 -15.90 4.52 -15.13
CA ASP A 34 -16.11 3.52 -16.19
C ASP A 34 -17.58 3.49 -16.64
N ALA A 35 -18.53 3.54 -15.70
CA ALA A 35 -19.96 3.54 -16.01
C ALA A 35 -20.39 4.81 -16.76
N ILE A 36 -19.79 5.96 -16.45
CA ILE A 36 -20.04 7.23 -17.15
C ILE A 36 -19.43 7.19 -18.56
N GLU A 37 -18.20 6.70 -18.70
CA GLU A 37 -17.51 6.59 -19.98
C GLU A 37 -18.22 5.63 -20.94
N GLU A 38 -18.61 4.44 -20.46
CA GLU A 38 -19.33 3.44 -21.24
C GLU A 38 -20.82 3.78 -21.45
N ASN A 39 -21.33 4.89 -20.88
CA ASN A 39 -22.75 5.25 -20.84
C ASN A 39 -23.67 4.10 -20.34
N ARG A 40 -23.18 3.29 -19.41
CA ARG A 40 -23.94 2.18 -18.80
C ARG A 40 -24.68 2.65 -17.56
N GLN A 41 -25.70 1.90 -17.16
CA GLN A 41 -26.41 2.20 -15.92
C GLN A 41 -25.50 2.00 -14.70
N ILE A 42 -25.42 3.02 -13.84
CA ILE A 42 -24.66 2.96 -12.59
C ILE A 42 -25.18 1.80 -11.71
N PRO A 43 -24.32 0.97 -11.12
CA PRO A 43 -24.71 -0.10 -10.20
C PRO A 43 -25.58 0.42 -9.04
N THR A 44 -26.61 -0.34 -8.66
CA THR A 44 -27.62 0.09 -7.67
C THR A 44 -27.00 0.49 -6.32
N ASP A 45 -25.92 -0.19 -5.91
CA ASP A 45 -25.21 0.10 -4.65
C ASP A 45 -24.47 1.45 -4.69
N LEU A 46 -24.00 1.86 -5.87
CA LEU A 46 -23.28 3.13 -6.06
C LEU A 46 -24.22 4.31 -6.30
N LYS A 47 -25.50 4.09 -6.69
CA LYS A 47 -26.44 5.17 -7.03
C LYS A 47 -26.65 6.18 -5.88
N LYS A 48 -26.69 5.71 -4.63
CA LYS A 48 -26.89 6.58 -3.45
C LYS A 48 -25.64 7.42 -3.15
N ASP A 49 -24.47 6.80 -3.28
CA ASP A 49 -23.17 7.43 -3.01
C ASP A 49 -22.63 8.20 -4.22
N ALA A 50 -23.22 8.04 -5.41
CA ALA A 50 -22.74 8.65 -6.65
C ALA A 50 -22.69 10.17 -6.56
N VAL A 51 -23.68 10.81 -5.92
CA VAL A 51 -23.74 12.28 -5.80
C VAL A 51 -22.63 12.82 -4.89
N SER A 52 -22.31 12.12 -3.80
CA SER A 52 -21.22 12.53 -2.89
C SER A 52 -19.86 12.23 -3.51
N LEU A 53 -19.71 11.06 -4.15
CA LEU A 53 -18.49 10.68 -4.87
C LEU A 53 -18.20 11.63 -6.04
N GLN A 54 -19.19 12.00 -6.83
CA GLN A 54 -19.04 12.95 -7.94
C GLN A 54 -18.59 14.33 -7.46
N LYS A 55 -19.07 14.80 -6.30
CA LYS A 55 -18.58 16.06 -5.70
C LYS A 55 -17.12 15.95 -5.28
N SER A 56 -16.72 14.81 -4.70
CA SER A 56 -15.33 14.55 -4.33
C SER A 56 -14.41 14.38 -5.54
N PHE A 57 -14.92 13.80 -6.63
CA PHE A 57 -14.20 13.55 -7.88
C PHE A 57 -13.73 14.84 -8.55
N LYS A 58 -14.50 15.93 -8.42
CA LYS A 58 -14.11 17.25 -8.95
C LYS A 58 -12.84 17.85 -8.30
N TRP A 59 -12.45 17.35 -7.13
CA TRP A 59 -11.28 17.82 -6.39
C TRP A 59 -10.07 16.89 -6.53
N GLU A 60 -10.23 15.74 -7.19
CA GLU A 60 -9.12 14.85 -7.52
C GLU A 60 -8.50 15.31 -8.84
N ASP A 61 -7.45 16.13 -8.75
CA ASP A 61 -6.62 16.45 -9.91
C ASP A 61 -5.90 15.19 -10.42
N GLU A 62 -5.81 15.04 -11.75
CA GLU A 62 -5.06 13.99 -12.45
C GLU A 62 -3.56 13.95 -12.09
N GLY A 63 -3.05 15.00 -11.42
CA GLY A 63 -1.65 15.15 -11.02
C GLY A 63 -1.24 14.42 -9.73
N ALA A 64 -2.17 13.79 -9.02
CA ALA A 64 -1.82 12.86 -7.95
C ALA A 64 -1.37 11.54 -8.58
N ASP A 65 -0.08 11.50 -8.96
CA ASP A 65 0.66 10.31 -9.39
C ASP A 65 0.07 9.07 -8.71
N GLY A 66 -0.63 8.25 -9.50
CA GLY A 66 -1.66 7.35 -9.02
C GLY A 66 -1.18 6.52 -7.85
N LEU A 67 -1.97 6.49 -6.75
CA LEU A 67 -1.83 5.62 -5.57
C LEU A 67 -0.44 5.03 -5.51
N THR A 68 0.59 5.82 -5.16
CA THR A 68 1.99 5.37 -5.18
C THR A 68 2.04 4.00 -4.56
N THR A 69 2.18 2.97 -5.40
CA THR A 69 1.66 1.66 -5.04
C THR A 69 2.49 1.19 -3.86
N SER A 70 1.87 1.18 -2.67
CA SER A 70 2.47 0.80 -1.38
C SER A 70 2.82 -0.68 -1.32
N VAL A 71 2.97 -1.32 -2.48
CA VAL A 71 3.36 -2.71 -2.62
C VAL A 71 4.78 -2.91 -2.10
N ASP A 72 5.66 -1.89 -2.19
CA ASP A 72 7.08 -1.99 -1.79
C ASP A 72 7.58 -0.79 -0.94
N ASP A 73 6.76 -0.23 -0.04
CA ASP A 73 7.20 0.93 0.76
C ASP A 73 8.34 0.60 1.75
N GLU A 74 8.40 -0.64 2.27
CA GLU A 74 9.54 -1.12 3.07
C GLU A 74 10.88 -1.10 2.31
N TYR A 75 10.81 -1.27 0.99
CA TYR A 75 11.96 -1.32 0.08
C TYR A 75 12.06 -0.08 -0.81
N ARG A 76 11.33 1.00 -0.49
CA ARG A 76 11.30 2.23 -1.30
C ARG A 76 12.67 2.83 -1.59
N TRP A 77 13.64 2.59 -0.71
CA TRP A 77 15.03 3.07 -0.83
C TRP A 77 16.01 1.98 -1.28
N ALA A 78 15.51 0.86 -1.83
CA ALA A 78 16.35 -0.16 -2.43
C ALA A 78 17.21 0.47 -3.54
N GLY A 79 18.51 0.16 -3.54
CA GLY A 79 19.47 0.71 -4.50
C GLY A 79 20.16 2.00 -4.08
N VAL A 80 19.79 2.62 -2.94
CA VAL A 80 20.52 3.78 -2.40
C VAL A 80 21.72 3.35 -1.56
N GLU A 81 21.58 2.30 -0.75
CA GLU A 81 22.64 1.76 0.10
C GLU A 81 22.75 0.23 -0.09
N ASP A 82 23.98 -0.27 -0.04
CA ASP A 82 24.24 -1.71 -0.10
C ASP A 82 23.74 -2.41 1.20
N PRO A 83 22.89 -3.44 1.09
CA PRO A 83 22.33 -4.11 2.25
C PRO A 83 23.39 -4.95 2.99
N LYS A 84 23.44 -4.82 4.31
CA LYS A 84 24.30 -5.63 5.20
C LYS A 84 23.48 -6.74 5.83
N ILE A 85 23.58 -7.94 5.27
CA ILE A 85 22.80 -9.12 5.69
C ILE A 85 23.65 -10.01 6.59
N MET A 86 23.08 -10.46 7.71
CA MET A 86 23.71 -11.44 8.60
C MET A 86 22.95 -12.77 8.51
N ILE A 87 23.64 -13.83 8.10
CA ILE A 87 23.09 -15.20 8.09
C ILE A 87 23.43 -15.84 9.44
N THR A 88 22.41 -16.35 10.14
CA THR A 88 22.58 -17.04 11.43
C THR A 88 21.94 -18.42 11.40
N THR A 89 22.49 -19.35 12.18
CA THR A 89 21.93 -20.69 12.38
C THR A 89 21.22 -20.78 13.74
N ALA A 90 20.57 -21.92 14.02
CA ALA A 90 20.04 -22.24 15.33
C ALA A 90 21.15 -22.26 16.43
N ARG A 91 20.72 -22.30 17.70
CA ARG A 91 21.61 -22.26 18.89
C ARG A 91 22.65 -23.38 18.91
N ASP A 92 22.30 -24.59 18.48
CA ASP A 92 23.21 -25.74 18.38
C ASP A 92 23.08 -26.40 16.99
N PRO A 93 23.82 -25.92 15.98
CA PRO A 93 23.69 -26.38 14.61
C PRO A 93 24.61 -27.56 14.30
N SER A 94 24.14 -28.47 13.45
CA SER A 94 24.97 -29.56 12.93
C SER A 94 26.16 -29.05 12.11
N SER A 95 27.21 -29.86 11.98
CA SER A 95 28.39 -29.53 11.16
C SER A 95 28.01 -29.21 9.72
N LYS A 96 27.06 -29.96 9.14
CA LYS A 96 26.52 -29.70 7.80
C LYS A 96 25.80 -28.35 7.71
N LEU A 97 25.05 -27.97 8.75
CA LEU A 97 24.34 -26.69 8.77
C LEU A 97 25.31 -25.49 8.91
N LYS A 98 26.41 -25.66 9.65
CA LYS A 98 27.49 -24.64 9.70
C LYS A 98 28.18 -24.45 8.36
N GLN A 99 28.37 -25.54 7.60
CA GLN A 99 28.93 -25.47 6.25
C GLN A 99 27.95 -24.81 5.28
N PHE A 100 26.65 -25.08 5.42
CA PHE A 100 25.62 -24.45 4.59
C PHE A 100 25.49 -22.94 4.83
N ALA A 101 25.69 -22.49 6.06
CA ALA A 101 25.60 -21.07 6.40
C ALA A 101 26.85 -20.25 6.01
N LYS A 102 27.92 -20.92 5.56
CA LYS A 102 29.17 -20.31 5.11
C LYS A 102 29.15 -20.11 3.60
#